data_AF-A0AB39HMY1-F1
#
_entry.id   AF-A0AB39HMY1-F1
#
_cell.length_a   1.000
_cell.length_b   1.000
_cell.length_c   1.000
_cell.angle_alpha   90.00
_cell.angle_beta   90.00
_cell.angle_gamma   90.00
#
_symmetry.space_group_name_H-M   'P 1'
#
loop_
_entity.id
_entity.type
_entity.pdbx_description
1 polymer ?
#
loop_
_entity_poly.entity_id
_entity_poly.type
_entity_poly.pdbx_seq_one_letter_code
_entity_poly.pdbx_strand_id
1 'polypeptide(L)' 'MNITINQITPRRENNEITSMVIHFTARTADGSINLNGSIPVNNFTELINLEGLETEVKQELVDRIMSGNLVDAE' A
#
# COMPACT_ATOMS: atom_id res chain seq x y z
N MET A 1 -2.65 -20.74 8.63
CA MET A 1 -2.77 -19.84 7.46
C MET A 1 -2.01 -18.58 7.79
N ASN A 2 -1.04 -18.20 6.96
CA ASN A 2 -0.24 -17.00 7.16
C ASN A 2 -0.55 -16.00 6.05
N ILE A 3 -0.79 -14.73 6.38
CA ILE A 3 -1.12 -13.67 5.41
C ILE A 3 0.00 -12.63 5.43
N THR A 4 0.61 -12.39 4.28
CA THR A 4 1.59 -11.32 4.08
C THR A 4 0.98 -10.27 3.17
N ILE A 5 0.91 -9.01 3.62
CA ILE A 5 0.55 -7.88 2.76
C ILE A 5 1.79 -7.53 1.94
N ASN A 6 1.67 -7.63 0.63
CA ASN A 6 2.77 -7.36 -0.30
C ASN A 6 2.78 -5.91 -0.74
N GLN A 7 1.60 -5.34 -0.96
CA GLN A 7 1.45 -3.99 -1.47
C GLN A 7 0.11 -3.40 -1.05
N ILE A 8 0.11 -2.12 -0.73
CA ILE A 8 -1.10 -1.33 -0.51
C ILE A 8 -1.05 -0.14 -1.49
N THR A 9 -2.09 0.02 -2.30
CA THR A 9 -2.17 1.04 -3.34
C THR A 9 -3.45 1.86 -3.17
N PRO A 10 -3.37 3.19 -2.99
CA PRO A 10 -4.56 4.04 -3.00
C PRO A 10 -5.19 4.07 -4.39
N ARG A 11 -6.50 3.88 -4.47
CA ARG A 11 -7.31 4.07 -5.69
C ARG A 11 -7.98 5.43 -5.64
N ARG A 12 -7.91 6.14 -6.76
CA ARG A 12 -8.47 7.48 -6.91
C ARG A 12 -9.61 7.53 -7.91
N GLU A 13 -10.59 8.37 -7.62
CA GLU A 13 -11.63 8.81 -8.54
C GLU A 13 -11.78 10.32 -8.36
N ASN A 14 -11.82 11.08 -9.46
CA ASN A 14 -11.90 12.55 -9.43
C ASN A 14 -10.83 13.23 -8.54
N ASN A 15 -9.62 12.68 -8.53
CA ASN A 15 -8.48 13.18 -7.73
C ASN A 15 -8.61 12.98 -6.20
N GLU A 16 -9.64 12.29 -5.73
CA GLU A 16 -9.82 11.94 -4.32
C GLU A 16 -9.54 10.44 -4.10
N ILE A 17 -8.96 10.08 -2.95
CA ILE A 17 -8.74 8.67 -2.61
C ILE A 17 -10.05 8.08 -2.12
N THR A 18 -10.57 7.09 -2.85
CA THR A 18 -11.89 6.46 -2.55
C THR A 18 -11.77 5.07 -1.95
N SER A 19 -10.65 4.38 -2.16
CA SER A 19 -10.38 3.06 -1.60
C SER A 19 -8.90 2.74 -1.55
N MET A 20 -8.53 1.73 -0.76
CA MET A 20 -7.19 1.13 -0.73
C MET A 20 -7.25 -0.28 -1.33
N VAL A 21 -6.49 -0.51 -2.39
CA VAL A 21 -6.29 -1.84 -2.97
C VAL A 21 -5.14 -2.52 -2.24
N ILE A 22 -5.38 -3.70 -1.69
CA ILE A 22 -4.40 -4.46 -0.93
C ILE A 22 -4.11 -5.74 -1.70
N HIS A 23 -2.84 -5.96 -2.01
CA HIS A 23 -2.34 -7.21 -2.56
C HIS A 23 -1.68 -7.99 -1.43
N PHE A 24 -2.06 -9.26 -1.26
CA PHE A 24 -1.54 -10.11 -0.19
C PHE A 24 -1.38 -11.55 -0.64
N THR A 25 -0.43 -12.25 -0.04
CA THR A 25 -0.23 -13.68 -0.24
C THR A 25 -0.75 -14.43 0.98
N ALA A 26 -1.66 -15.36 0.76
CA ALA A 26 -2.12 -16.30 1.77
C ALA A 26 -1.35 -17.63 1.61
N ARG A 27 -0.59 -18.02 2.63
CA ARG A 27 0.10 -19.31 2.71
C ARG A 27 -0.76 -20.31 3.48
N THR A 28 -1.19 -21.36 2.79
CA THR A 28 -1.94 -22.50 3.33
C THR A 28 -1.04 -23.74 3.40
N ALA A 29 -1.56 -24.84 3.93
CA ALA A 29 -0.83 -26.12 3.95
C ALA A 29 -0.53 -26.64 2.53
N ASP A 30 -1.36 -26.27 1.56
CA ASP A 30 -1.32 -26.77 0.19
C ASP A 30 -0.52 -25.86 -0.76
N GLY A 31 -0.03 -24.70 -0.28
CA GLY A 31 0.77 -23.77 -1.07
C GLY A 31 0.54 -22.30 -0.74
N SER A 32 0.99 -21.42 -1.64
CA SER A 32 0.79 -19.97 -1.54
C SER A 32 -0.19 -19.49 -2.61
N ILE A 33 -1.13 -18.64 -2.22
CA ILE A 33 -2.12 -18.04 -3.12
C ILE A 33 -1.95 -16.52 -3.07
N ASN A 34 -1.84 -15.88 -4.24
CA ASN A 34 -1.84 -14.43 -4.36
C ASN A 34 -3.27 -13.93 -4.52
N LEU A 35 -3.66 -12.98 -3.67
CA LEU A 35 -5.01 -12.44 -3.59
C LEU A 35 -4.95 -10.91 -3.61
N ASN A 36 -6.07 -10.30 -3.94
CA ASN A 36 -6.27 -8.86 -3.81
C ASN A 36 -7.64 -8.55 -3.19
N GLY A 37 -7.73 -7.37 -2.57
CA GLY A 37 -8.97 -6.85 -2.02
C GLY A 37 -9.00 -5.32 -2.13
N SER A 38 -10.19 -4.74 -2.06
CA SER A 38 -10.38 -3.29 -2.02
C SER A 38 -11.16 -2.92 -0.78
N ILE A 39 -10.62 -1.99 0.01
CA ILE A 39 -11.27 -1.44 1.20
C ILE A 39 -11.67 0.00 0.91
N PRO A 40 -12.98 0.32 0.86
CA PRO A 40 -13.47 1.69 0.79
C PRO A 40 -12.95 2.57 1.93
N VAL A 41 -12.55 3.82 1.65
CA VAL A 41 -11.94 4.68 2.68
C VAL A 41 -12.90 5.04 3.82
N ASN A 42 -14.20 5.06 3.54
CA ASN A 42 -15.24 5.28 4.55
C ASN A 42 -15.32 4.17 5.61
N ASN A 43 -14.69 3.02 5.38
CA ASN A 43 -14.61 1.93 6.35
C ASN A 43 -13.46 2.09 7.36
N PHE A 44 -12.55 3.07 7.18
CA PHE A 44 -11.54 3.38 8.19
C PHE A 44 -12.19 4.22 9.30
N THR A 45 -12.28 3.64 10.50
CA THR A 45 -12.96 4.25 11.67
C THR A 45 -12.18 5.38 12.32
N GLU A 46 -10.88 5.47 12.05
CA GLU A 46 -10.01 6.57 12.44
C GLU A 46 -9.53 7.27 11.15
N LEU A 47 -9.60 8.60 11.12
CA LEU A 47 -9.17 9.43 9.99
C LEU A 47 -7.68 9.24 9.75
N ILE A 48 -7.31 8.21 8.98
CA ILE A 48 -5.96 8.11 8.42
C ILE A 48 -5.79 9.34 7.52
N ASN A 49 -4.84 10.21 7.84
CA ASN A 49 -4.46 11.32 6.97
C ASN A 49 -3.69 10.76 5.75
N LEU A 50 -4.44 10.22 4.79
CA LEU A 50 -3.90 9.58 3.58
C LEU A 50 -3.08 10.56 2.74
N GLU A 51 -3.46 11.84 2.71
CA GLU A 51 -2.74 12.89 1.99
C GLU A 51 -1.37 13.18 2.62
N GLY A 52 -1.32 13.25 3.96
CA GLY A 52 -0.07 13.41 4.70
C GLY A 52 0.88 12.23 4.48
N LEU A 53 0.36 11.00 4.60
CA LEU A 53 1.14 9.79 4.36
C LEU A 53 1.68 9.73 2.92
N GLU A 54 0.86 10.08 1.94
CA GLU A 54 1.28 10.09 0.54
C GLU A 54 2.40 11.13 0.29
N THR A 55 2.25 12.32 0.87
CA THR A 55 3.26 13.38 0.79
C THR A 55 4.59 12.92 1.36
N GLU A 56 4.57 12.28 2.53
CA GLU A 56 5.76 11.75 3.21
C GLU A 56 6.45 10.67 2.37
N VAL A 57 5.70 9.69 1.85
CA VAL A 57 6.25 8.63 0.99
C VAL A 57 6.86 9.19 -0.30
N LYS A 58 6.21 10.18 -0.93
CA LYS A 58 6.77 10.83 -2.13
C LYS A 58 8.05 11.57 -1.81
N GLN A 59 8.09 12.31 -0.70
CA GLN A 59 9.27 13.07 -0.31
C GLN A 59 10.44 12.13 -0.02
N GLU A 60 10.21 11.06 0.76
CA GLU A 60 11.22 10.03 1.03
C GLU A 60 11.74 9.38 -0.27
N LEU A 61 10.87 9.09 -1.24
CA LEU A 61 11.29 8.56 -2.54
C LEU A 61 12.16 9.55 -3.31
N VAL A 62 11.76 10.83 -3.36
CA VAL A 62 12.54 11.89 -3.99
C VAL A 62 13.90 12.01 -3.32
N ASP A 63 13.95 12.02 -2.00
CA ASP A 63 15.18 12.14 -1.22
C ASP A 63 16.11 10.94 -1.49
N ARG A 64 15.57 9.73 -1.59
CA ARG A 64 16.34 8.52 -1.98
C ARG A 64 16.90 8.59 -3.40
N ILE A 65 16.11 9.08 -4.36
CA ILE A 65 16.56 9.27 -5.74
C ILE A 65 17.68 10.32 -5.79
N MET A 66 17.50 11.45 -5.10
CA MET A 66 18.44 12.56 -5.10
C MET A 66 19.73 12.25 -4.33
N SER A 67 19.65 11.42 -3.28
CA SER A 67 20.81 10.97 -2.50
C SER A 67 21.52 9.76 -3.08
N GLY A 68 20.95 9.10 -4.11
CA GLY A 68 21.51 7.88 -4.70
C GLY A 68 21.31 6.63 -3.84
N ASN A 69 20.61 6.73 -2.70
CA ASN A 69 20.22 5.59 -1.85
C ASN A 69 18.92 4.96 -2.36
N LEU A 70 18.94 4.42 -3.58
CA LEU A 70 17.99 3.39 -3.95
C LEU A 70 18.51 2.10 -3.31
N VAL A 71 18.03 1.81 -2.10
CA VAL A 71 18.26 0.49 -1.52
C VAL A 71 17.64 -0.50 -2.50
N ASP A 72 18.48 -1.33 -3.12
CA ASP A 72 18.03 -2.47 -3.91
C ASP A 72 17.00 -3.22 -3.07
N ALA A 73 15.78 -3.29 -3.57
CA ALA A 73 14.71 -4.04 -2.92
C ALA A 73 15.04 -5.53 -3.01
N GLU A 74 15.73 -6.05 -1.99
CA GLU A 74 15.88 -7.50 -1.75
C GLU A 74 14.58 -8.14 -1.24
#